data_AF-A0A2Z6P6S1-F1
#
_entry.id   AF-A0A2Z6P6S1-F1
#
_cell.length_a   1.000
_cell.length_b   1.000
_cell.length_c   1.000
_cell.angle_alpha   90.00
_cell.angle_beta   90.00
_cell.angle_gamma   90.00
#
_symmetry.space_group_name_H-M   'P 1'
#
loop_
_entity.id
_entity.type
_entity.pdbx_description
1 polymer ?
#
loop_
_entity_poly.entity_id
_entity_poly.type
_entity_poly.pdbx_seq_one_letter_code
_entity_poly.pdbx_strand_id
1 'polypeptide(L)'
;MPIEMPEGLPFSVDTWTPSSKTSKRHHFLTHAHKDHSSNIISNSSFPIYSTLLTKTLLLQHYPKLDPSLFLQIEVGQSFIIDDPDGNFTVTAFDANHCPGSNFPLN
;
A
#
# COMPACT_ATOMS: atom_id res chain seq x y z
N MET A 1 -10.05 -7.89 4.25
CA MET A 1 -10.12 -7.22 5.57
C MET A 1 -8.81 -6.50 5.84
N PRO A 2 -8.85 -5.22 6.27
CA PRO A 2 -7.66 -4.50 6.71
C PRO A 2 -7.04 -5.19 7.92
N ILE A 3 -5.71 -5.24 7.96
CA ILE A 3 -4.95 -5.76 9.09
C ILE A 3 -4.44 -4.56 9.88
N GLU A 4 -4.79 -4.52 11.16
CA GLU A 4 -4.24 -3.52 12.06
C GLU A 4 -2.78 -3.86 12.34
N MET A 5 -1.88 -2.96 11.93
CA MET A 5 -0.45 -3.10 12.18
C MET A 5 -0.15 -2.75 13.64
N PRO A 6 0.82 -3.43 14.28
CA PRO A 6 1.29 -3.06 15.61
C PRO A 6 1.60 -1.57 15.76
N GLU A 7 1.36 -1.04 16.96
CA GLU A 7 1.71 0.33 17.30
C GLU A 7 3.21 0.58 17.11
N GLY A 8 3.58 1.80 16.70
CA GLY A 8 4.96 2.20 16.48
C GLY A 8 5.54 1.88 15.10
N LEU A 9 4.89 1.06 14.27
CA LEU A 9 5.37 0.84 12.89
C LEU A 9 5.13 2.08 12.01
N PRO A 10 6.08 2.44 11.13
CA PRO A 10 5.97 3.65 10.31
C PRO A 10 5.02 3.49 9.11
N PHE A 11 4.38 2.33 8.97
CA PHE A 11 3.56 1.99 7.81
C PHE A 11 2.19 1.41 8.14
N SER A 12 1.30 1.43 7.15
CA SER A 12 0.02 0.73 7.15
C SER A 12 -0.14 -0.14 5.92
N VAL A 13 -0.90 -1.22 6.03
CA VAL A 13 -1.29 -2.09 4.91
C VAL A 13 -2.80 -2.06 4.77
N ASP A 14 -3.31 -1.75 3.57
CA ASP A 14 -4.73 -1.75 3.19
C ASP A 14 -5.66 -0.94 4.12
N THR A 15 -5.12 0.06 4.81
CA THR A 15 -5.84 0.80 5.86
C THR A 15 -5.84 2.30 5.57
N TRP A 16 -7.04 2.85 5.36
CA TRP A 16 -7.24 4.25 4.96
C TRP A 16 -8.15 5.00 5.94
N THR A 17 -7.57 5.51 7.01
CA THR A 17 -8.26 6.30 8.04
C THR A 17 -7.58 7.64 8.22
N PRO A 18 -8.22 8.64 8.86
CA PRO A 18 -7.54 9.88 9.22
C PRO A 18 -6.30 9.63 10.08
N SER A 19 -6.34 8.61 10.95
CA SER A 19 -5.20 8.20 11.77
C SER A 19 -4.07 7.60 10.92
N SER A 20 -4.37 6.72 9.96
CA SER A 20 -3.30 6.16 9.11
C SER A 20 -2.62 7.24 8.28
N LYS A 21 -3.40 8.19 7.73
CA LYS A 21 -2.88 9.34 6.97
C LYS A 21 -1.94 10.25 7.78
N THR A 22 -2.19 10.44 9.07
CA THR A 22 -1.39 11.36 9.90
C THR A 22 -0.26 10.66 10.63
N SER A 23 -0.41 9.38 10.99
CA SER A 23 0.54 8.63 11.82
C SER A 23 1.48 7.71 11.04
N LYS A 24 1.14 7.36 9.79
CA LYS A 24 1.95 6.45 8.97
C LYS A 24 2.58 7.22 7.82
N ARG A 25 3.88 6.99 7.60
CA ARG A 25 4.68 7.61 6.54
C ARG A 25 4.67 6.76 5.27
N HIS A 26 4.39 5.47 5.36
CA HIS A 26 4.37 4.55 4.23
C HIS A 26 3.06 3.77 4.18
N HIS A 27 2.48 3.63 2.99
CA HIS A 27 1.24 2.87 2.82
C HIS A 27 1.41 1.78 1.79
N PHE A 28 0.91 0.58 2.06
CA PHE A 28 0.92 -0.54 1.12
C PHE A 28 -0.50 -0.89 0.73
N LEU A 29 -0.74 -1.05 -0.56
CA LEU A 29 -1.98 -1.61 -1.09
C LEU A 29 -1.68 -2.95 -1.75
N THR A 30 -2.14 -4.03 -1.13
CA THR A 30 -1.82 -5.40 -1.53
C THR A 30 -2.52 -5.79 -2.83
N HIS A 31 -3.79 -5.39 -3.00
CA HIS A 31 -4.60 -5.71 -4.18
C HIS A 31 -5.84 -4.81 -4.33
N ALA A 32 -6.45 -4.83 -5.51
CA ALA A 32 -7.55 -3.94 -5.88
C ALA A 32 -8.95 -4.44 -5.50
N HIS A 33 -9.13 -5.01 -4.30
CA HIS A 33 -10.46 -5.28 -3.76
C HIS A 33 -11.03 -4.07 -2.99
N LYS A 34 -12.37 -3.98 -2.97
CA LYS A 34 -13.08 -2.82 -2.42
C LYS A 34 -12.86 -2.65 -0.92
N ASP A 35 -12.81 -3.74 -0.16
CA ASP A 35 -12.59 -3.70 1.29
C ASP A 35 -11.16 -3.27 1.65
N HIS A 36 -10.16 -3.56 0.80
CA HIS A 36 -8.76 -3.13 0.98
C HIS A 36 -8.49 -1.68 0.51
N SER A 37 -9.39 -1.12 -0.29
CA SER A 37 -9.32 0.26 -0.79
C SER A 37 -10.39 1.19 -0.20
N SER A 38 -11.12 0.71 0.81
CA SER A 38 -12.20 1.47 1.43
C SER A 38 -11.66 2.77 2.02
N ASN A 39 -12.24 3.91 1.63
CA ASN A 39 -11.85 5.27 2.03
C ASN A 39 -10.51 5.79 1.47
N ILE A 40 -9.88 5.10 0.52
CA ILE A 40 -8.58 5.52 -0.04
C ILE A 40 -8.62 6.92 -0.68
N ILE A 41 -9.73 7.31 -1.31
CA ILE A 41 -9.87 8.65 -1.93
C ILE A 41 -9.69 9.76 -0.88
N SER A 42 -10.25 9.57 0.32
CA SER A 42 -10.27 10.62 1.35
C SER A 42 -9.01 10.62 2.21
N ASN A 43 -8.42 9.43 2.44
CA ASN A 43 -7.39 9.21 3.45
C ASN A 43 -6.03 8.75 2.88
N SER A 44 -5.81 8.87 1.57
CA SER A 44 -4.52 8.59 0.96
C SER A 44 -3.51 9.73 1.16
N SER A 45 -2.25 9.34 1.21
CA SER A 45 -1.06 10.19 1.22
C SER A 45 0.09 9.46 0.52
N PHE A 46 0.99 10.21 -0.10
CA PHE A 46 2.21 9.64 -0.67
C PHE A 46 3.19 9.22 0.44
N PRO A 47 3.94 8.12 0.27
CA PRO A 47 3.86 7.12 -0.79
C PRO A 47 2.88 5.97 -0.52
N ILE A 48 2.22 5.50 -1.58
CA ILE A 48 1.46 4.24 -1.64
C ILE A 48 2.22 3.23 -2.51
N TYR A 49 2.67 2.13 -1.93
CA TYR A 49 3.33 1.05 -2.65
C TYR A 49 2.32 0.02 -3.13
N SER A 50 2.34 -0.32 -4.42
CA SER A 50 1.53 -1.40 -5.00
C SER A 50 2.14 -1.94 -6.29
N THR A 51 1.65 -3.08 -6.78
CA THR A 51 1.95 -3.50 -8.17
C THR A 51 1.34 -2.52 -9.18
N LEU A 52 1.87 -2.52 -10.41
CA LEU A 52 1.28 -1.74 -11.51
C LEU A 52 -0.17 -2.16 -11.79
N LEU A 53 -0.46 -3.46 -11.72
CA LEU A 53 -1.79 -4.00 -11.97
C LEU A 53 -2.80 -3.51 -10.93
N THR A 54 -2.44 -3.57 -9.64
CA THR A 54 -3.27 -3.04 -8.55
C THR A 54 -3.54 -1.54 -8.71
N LYS A 55 -2.52 -0.73 -9.00
CA LYS A 55 -2.69 0.70 -9.29
C LYS A 55 -3.65 0.93 -10.46
N THR A 56 -3.47 0.20 -11.55
CA THR A 56 -4.26 0.36 -12.78
C THR A 56 -5.74 0.06 -12.54
N LEU A 57 -6.04 -1.07 -11.91
CA LEU A 57 -7.42 -1.47 -11.57
C LEU A 57 -8.05 -0.49 -10.59
N LEU A 58 -7.28 -0.02 -9.60
CA LEU A 58 -7.77 0.92 -8.61
C LEU A 58 -8.14 2.27 -9.22
N LEU A 59 -7.34 2.80 -10.14
CA LEU A 59 -7.62 4.06 -10.84
C LEU A 59 -8.83 3.96 -11.79
N GLN A 60 -9.09 2.77 -12.34
CA GLN A 60 -10.33 2.52 -13.11
C GLN A 60 -11.58 2.58 -12.22
N HIS A 61 -11.50 2.05 -10.99
CA HIS A 61 -12.59 2.12 -10.03
C HIS A 61 -12.73 3.49 -9.34
N TYR A 62 -11.62 4.20 -9.17
CA TYR A 62 -11.54 5.48 -8.46
C TYR A 62 -10.78 6.54 -9.29
N PRO A 63 -11.37 7.05 -10.38
CA PRO A 63 -10.69 7.96 -11.32
C PRO A 63 -10.31 9.33 -10.73
N LYS A 64 -10.79 9.66 -9.52
CA LYS A 64 -10.43 10.89 -8.79
C LYS A 64 -9.16 10.73 -7.94
N LEU A 65 -8.66 9.50 -7.78
CA LEU A 65 -7.46 9.25 -7.00
C LEU A 65 -6.23 9.69 -7.81
N ASP A 66 -5.33 10.44 -7.17
CA ASP A 66 -4.14 10.95 -7.84
C ASP A 66 -3.12 9.82 -8.11
N PRO A 67 -2.79 9.52 -9.38
CA PRO A 67 -1.81 8.49 -9.73
C PRO A 67 -0.38 8.79 -9.21
N SER A 68 -0.07 10.05 -8.87
CA SER A 68 1.23 10.49 -8.36
C SER A 68 1.52 9.98 -6.95
N LEU A 69 0.49 9.57 -6.20
CA LEU A 69 0.62 9.02 -4.85
C LEU A 69 1.30 7.65 -4.82
N PHE A 70 1.43 6.98 -5.97
CA PHE A 70 1.83 5.58 -6.05
C PHE A 70 3.30 5.39 -6.46
N LEU A 71 3.98 4.52 -5.71
CA LEU A 71 5.25 3.91 -6.07
C LEU A 71 5.03 2.44 -6.43
N GLN A 72 5.66 2.00 -7.52
CA GLN A 72 5.48 0.65 -8.03
C GLN A 72 6.43 -0.33 -7.31
N ILE A 73 5.90 -1.50 -6.93
CA ILE A 73 6.65 -2.65 -6.45
C ILE A 73 6.20 -3.90 -7.21
N GLU A 74 7.10 -4.55 -7.93
CA GLU A 74 6.80 -5.78 -8.66
C GLU A 74 7.13 -7.02 -7.84
N VAL A 75 6.41 -8.12 -8.13
CA VAL A 75 6.65 -9.41 -7.49
C VAL A 75 8.10 -9.86 -7.70
N GLY A 76 8.74 -10.32 -6.63
CA GLY A 76 10.14 -10.72 -6.59
C GLY A 76 11.13 -9.57 -6.43
N GLN A 77 10.66 -8.31 -6.37
CA GLN A 77 11.53 -7.18 -6.03
C GLN A 77 11.63 -6.98 -4.53
N SER A 78 12.84 -6.63 -4.09
CA SER A 78 13.13 -6.13 -2.75
C SER A 78 13.71 -4.73 -2.83
N PHE A 79 13.33 -3.85 -1.91
CA PHE A 79 13.98 -2.55 -1.74
C PHE A 79 14.04 -2.15 -0.28
N ILE A 80 14.98 -1.26 0.02
CA ILE A 80 15.12 -0.65 1.33
C ILE A 80 14.33 0.65 1.32
N ILE A 81 13.47 0.82 2.32
CA ILE A 81 12.83 2.08 2.63
C ILE A 81 13.67 2.78 3.70
N ASP A 82 14.17 3.96 3.35
CA ASP A 82 14.81 4.86 4.30
C ASP A 82 13.73 5.60 5.09
N ASP A 83 13.63 5.30 6.39
CA ASP A 83 12.66 5.90 7.30
C ASP A 83 13.38 6.52 8.52
N PRO A 84 12.91 7.66 9.05
CA PRO A 84 13.55 8.31 10.20
C PRO A 84 13.71 7.44 11.45
N ASP A 85 12.82 6.46 11.66
CA ASP A 85 12.85 5.54 12.81
C ASP A 85 13.71 4.30 12.55
N GLY A 86 14.30 4.18 11.35
CA GLY A 86 15.18 3.11 10.94
C GLY A 86 14.76 2.48 9.62
N ASN A 87 15.75 2.14 8.80
CA ASN A 87 15.52 1.54 7.49
C ASN A 87 14.91 0.14 7.62
N PHE A 88 13.98 -0.19 6.73
CA PHE A 88 13.37 -1.53 6.64
C PHE A 88 13.31 -2.01 5.20
N THR A 89 13.26 -3.34 4.99
CA THR A 89 13.32 -3.93 3.64
C THR A 89 11.95 -4.47 3.26
N VAL A 90 11.42 -4.06 2.11
CA VAL A 90 10.16 -4.60 1.61
C VAL A 90 10.42 -5.50 0.43
N THR A 91 9.91 -6.73 0.49
CA THR A 91 9.88 -7.65 -0.66
C THR A 91 8.44 -7.95 -1.05
N ALA A 92 8.09 -7.83 -2.33
CA ALA A 92 6.78 -8.26 -2.82
C ALA A 92 6.80 -9.74 -3.22
N PHE A 93 5.89 -10.52 -2.64
CA PHE A 93 5.63 -11.90 -3.04
C PHE A 93 4.26 -12.03 -3.71
N ASP A 94 4.12 -12.96 -4.66
CA ASP A 94 2.81 -13.29 -5.23
C ASP A 94 1.95 -13.96 -4.15
N ALA A 95 0.77 -13.40 -3.90
CA ALA A 95 -0.16 -13.92 -2.91
C ALA A 95 -1.02 -15.09 -3.45
N ASN A 96 -1.01 -15.36 -4.76
CA ASN A 96 -1.86 -16.36 -5.42
C ASN A 96 -3.35 -16.18 -5.06
N HIS A 97 -3.81 -14.93 -4.91
CA HIS A 97 -5.17 -14.59 -4.51
C HIS A 97 -5.99 -14.05 -5.68
N CYS A 98 -5.50 -12.99 -6.33
CA CYS A 98 -6.10 -12.42 -7.54
C CYS A 98 -5.01 -11.74 -8.39
N PRO A 99 -5.27 -11.41 -9.67
CA PRO A 99 -4.28 -10.73 -10.49
C PRO A 99 -3.79 -9.43 -9.84
N GLY A 100 -2.49 -9.36 -9.55
CA GLY A 100 -1.85 -8.19 -8.93
C GLY A 100 -1.74 -8.24 -7.41
N SER A 101 -2.27 -9.29 -6.76
CA SER A 101 -2.16 -9.46 -5.31
C SER A 101 -0.73 -9.77 -4.87
N ASN A 102 -0.20 -8.94 -3.97
CA ASN A 102 1.12 -9.16 -3.40
C ASN A 102 1.16 -9.04 -1.87
N PHE A 103 2.14 -9.68 -1.26
CA PHE A 103 2.49 -9.50 0.15
C PHE A 103 3.78 -8.69 0.27
N PRO A 104 3.77 -7.55 0.98
CA PRO A 104 4.99 -6.89 1.41
C PRO A 104 5.53 -7.61 2.66
N LEU A 105 6.72 -8.23 2.57
CA LEU A 105 7.43 -8.82 3.70
C LEU A 105 8.89 -8.35 3.74
N ASN A 106 9.28 -7.66 4.82
CA ASN A 106 10.33 -8.06 5.80
C ASN A 106 10.53 -6.94 6.85
#